data_AF-A0A952WIX9-F1
#
_entry.id   AF-A0A952WIX9-F1
#
_cell.length_a   1.000
_cell.length_b   1.000
_cell.length_c   1.000
_cell.angle_alpha   90.00
_cell.angle_beta   90.00
_cell.angle_gamma   90.00
#
_symmetry.space_group_name_H-M   'P 1'
#
loop_
_entity.id
_entity.type
_entity.pdbx_description
1 polymer ?
#
loop_
_entity_poly.entity_id
_entity_poly.type
_entity_poly.pdbx_seq_one_letter_code
_entity_poly.pdbx_strand_id
1 'polypeptide(L)' 'MKNPKKTGATVWSAFKADTKYFGAGKQGHMINYRVADLRKMLSQLKKEGVWVDPQTQDSEFGKFG' A
#
# COMPACT_ATOMS: atom_id res chain seq x y z
N MET A 1 -20.62 1.62 5.11
CA MET A 1 -21.46 1.37 3.92
C MET A 1 -20.59 1.51 2.67
N LYS A 2 -20.50 0.47 1.83
CA LYS A 2 -19.81 0.56 0.52
C LYS A 2 -20.69 1.40 -0.40
N ASN A 3 -20.15 2.46 -1.00
CA ASN A 3 -20.89 3.27 -1.98
C ASN A 3 -20.60 2.71 -3.39
N PRO A 4 -21.52 1.95 -4.01
CA PRO A 4 -21.30 1.23 -5.26
C PRO A 4 -21.07 2.16 -6.46
N LYS A 5 -21.33 3.47 -6.34
CA LYS A 5 -21.10 4.47 -7.40
C LYS A 5 -19.66 5.00 -7.46
N LYS A 6 -18.81 4.74 -6.46
CA LYS A 6 -17.38 5.13 -6.53
C LYS A 6 -16.61 4.11 -7.38
N THR A 7 -16.45 4.38 -8.66
CA THR A 7 -15.52 3.65 -9.53
C THR A 7 -14.10 3.97 -9.10
N GLY A 8 -13.46 3.04 -8.38
CA GLY A 8 -12.06 3.17 -8.04
C GLY A 8 -11.20 2.94 -9.28
N ALA A 9 -10.43 3.93 -9.71
CA ALA A 9 -9.44 3.74 -10.77
C ALA A 9 -8.21 2.98 -10.24
N THR A 10 -7.54 2.24 -11.13
CA THR A 10 -6.16 1.79 -10.95
C THR A 10 -5.27 2.82 -11.59
N VAL A 11 -4.42 3.47 -10.79
CA VAL A 11 -3.52 4.52 -11.27
C VAL A 11 -2.12 3.93 -11.38
N TRP A 12 -1.53 4.06 -12.56
CA TRP A 12 -0.11 3.79 -12.80
C TRP A 12 0.61 5.14 -12.91
N SER A 13 1.64 5.34 -12.09
CA SER A 13 2.46 6.54 -12.13
C SER A 13 3.91 6.16 -11.89
N ALA A 14 4.80 6.71 -12.71
CA ALA A 14 6.23 6.56 -12.52
C ALA A 14 6.71 7.55 -11.46
N PHE A 15 7.62 7.11 -10.60
CA PHE A 15 8.39 8.04 -9.79
C PHE A 15 9.46 8.72 -10.65
N LYS A 16 9.89 9.92 -10.24
CA LYS A 16 11.10 10.54 -10.81
C LYS A 16 12.29 9.61 -10.62
N ALA A 17 13.23 9.62 -11.58
CA ALA A 17 14.43 8.78 -11.55
C ALA A 17 15.30 9.01 -10.29
N ASP A 18 15.24 10.21 -9.70
CA ASP A 18 15.98 10.65 -8.52
C ASP A 18 15.14 10.66 -7.23
N THR A 19 14.01 9.93 -7.21
CA THR A 19 13.14 9.87 -6.02
C THR A 19 13.87 9.30 -4.80
N LYS A 20 13.60 9.88 -3.62
CA LYS A 20 14.05 9.35 -2.32
C LYS A 20 12.95 8.57 -1.59
N TYR A 21 11.78 8.41 -2.22
CA TYR A 21 10.58 7.85 -1.59
C TYR A 21 10.76 6.43 -1.05
N PHE A 22 11.56 5.61 -1.74
CA PHE A 22 11.83 4.21 -1.36
C PHE A 22 12.95 4.03 -0.31
N GLY A 23 13.57 5.13 0.13
CA GLY A 23 14.72 5.09 1.02
C GLY A 23 15.99 4.56 0.33
N ALA A 24 16.91 3.98 1.12
CA ALA A 24 18.23 3.53 0.66
C ALA A 24 18.24 2.09 0.11
N GLY A 25 17.09 1.44 0.02
CA GLY A 25 16.99 0.05 -0.44
C GLY A 25 16.95 -0.09 -1.96
N LYS A 26 16.79 -1.33 -2.44
CA LYS A 26 16.77 -1.67 -3.89
C LYS A 26 15.36 -1.62 -4.50
N GLN A 27 14.35 -1.14 -3.78
CA GLN A 27 12.97 -1.08 -4.27
C GLN A 27 12.87 -0.11 -5.45
N GLY A 28 12.40 -0.60 -6.60
CA GLY A 28 12.18 0.23 -7.80
C GLY A 28 10.70 0.54 -8.07
N HIS A 29 9.78 -0.17 -7.44
CA HIS A 29 8.35 -0.12 -7.76
C HIS A 29 7.47 -0.30 -6.51
N MET A 30 6.28 0.30 -6.54
CA MET A 30 5.21 0.12 -5.56
C MET A 30 3.91 -0.19 -6.28
N ILE A 31 3.17 -1.18 -5.78
CA ILE A 31 1.86 -1.56 -6.30
C ILE A 31 0.87 -1.52 -5.14
N ASN A 32 -0.24 -0.78 -5.32
CA ASN A 32 -1.26 -0.62 -4.30
C ASN A 32 -2.45 -1.56 -4.58
N TYR A 33 -2.74 -2.44 -3.63
CA TYR A 33 -3.93 -3.30 -3.66
C TYR A 33 -4.99 -2.81 -2.68
N ARG A 34 -6.24 -2.71 -3.15
CA ARG A 34 -7.38 -2.51 -2.25
C ARG A 34 -7.78 -3.84 -1.65
N VAL A 35 -7.77 -3.92 -0.32
CA VAL A 35 -8.18 -5.11 0.42
C VAL A 35 -9.42 -4.80 1.26
N ALA A 36 -10.22 -5.83 1.53
CA ALA A 36 -11.43 -5.66 2.35
C ALA A 36 -11.10 -5.32 3.81
N ASP A 37 -9.97 -5.82 4.32
CA ASP A 37 -9.48 -5.58 5.68
C ASP A 37 -7.94 -5.55 5.66
N LEU A 38 -7.37 -4.36 5.84
CA LEU A 38 -5.93 -4.15 5.83
C LEU A 38 -5.24 -4.86 7.02
N ARG A 39 -5.79 -4.77 8.23
CA ARG A 39 -5.16 -5.36 9.43
C ARG A 39 -5.09 -6.89 9.31
N LYS A 40 -6.15 -7.50 8.79
CA LYS A 40 -6.19 -8.94 8.54
C LYS A 40 -5.20 -9.35 7.45
N MET A 41 -5.03 -8.53 6.40
CA MET A 41 -4.05 -8.80 5.35
C MET A 41 -2.60 -8.74 5.88
N LEU A 42 -2.25 -7.66 6.60
CA LEU A 42 -0.91 -7.51 7.18
C LEU A 42 -0.57 -8.63 8.17
N SER A 43 -1.55 -9.07 8.95
CA SER A 43 -1.38 -10.20 9.87
C SER A 43 -1.13 -11.52 9.14
N GLN A 44 -1.77 -11.75 7.98
CA GLN A 44 -1.50 -12.92 7.15
C GLN A 44 -0.09 -12.87 6.56
N LEU A 45 0.31 -11.73 5.97
CA LEU A 45 1.66 -11.55 5.40
C LEU A 45 2.75 -11.83 6.44
N LYS A 46 2.62 -11.28 7.66
CA LYS A 46 3.57 -11.54 8.76
C LYS A 46 3.64 -13.02 9.14
N LYS A 47 2.49 -13.72 9.18
CA LYS A 47 2.44 -15.16 9.48
C LYS A 47 3.15 -16.00 8.43
N GLU A 48 3.07 -15.59 7.16
CA GLU A 48 3.75 -16.24 6.04
C GLU A 48 5.24 -15.83 5.92
N GLY A 49 5.78 -15.08 6.87
CA GLY A 49 7.20 -14.68 6.88
C GLY A 49 7.53 -13.55 5.91
N VAL A 50 6.54 -12.85 5.36
CA VAL A 50 6.77 -11.68 4.52
C VAL A 50 7.22 -10.51 5.40
N TRP A 51 8.28 -9.82 5.00
CA TRP A 51 8.68 -8.58 5.65
C TRP A 51 7.61 -7.50 5.42
N VAL A 52 7.04 -7.00 6.51
CA VAL A 52 6.02 -5.95 6.51
C VAL A 52 6.58 -4.74 7.25
N ASP A 53 6.49 -3.57 6.65
CA ASP A 53 6.91 -2.32 7.28
C ASP A 53 6.10 -2.12 8.58
N PRO A 54 6.75 -1.85 9.74
CA PRO A 54 6.03 -1.56 10.97
C PRO A 54 5.21 -0.27 10.90
N GLN A 55 5.51 0.64 9.97
CA GLN A 55 4.79 1.88 9.78
C GLN A 55 3.50 1.65 8.97
N THR A 56 2.38 1.79 9.65
CA THR A 56 1.06 1.92 9.00
C THR A 56 0.61 3.37 9.03
N GLN A 57 -0.02 3.84 7.97
CA GLN A 57 -0.56 5.18 7.86
C GLN A 57 -2.09 5.15 7.90
N ASP A 58 -2.69 6.07 8.64
CA ASP A 58 -4.13 6.33 8.67
C ASP A 58 -4.33 7.82 8.41
N SER A 59 -5.05 8.15 7.35
CA SER A 59 -5.22 9.53 6.87
C SER A 59 -6.60 9.72 6.27
N GLU A 60 -6.94 10.97 5.92
CA GLU A 60 -8.16 11.28 5.16
C GLU A 60 -8.23 10.58 3.79
N PHE A 61 -7.08 10.17 3.24
CA PHE A 61 -6.96 9.46 1.96
C PHE A 61 -7.09 7.94 2.09
N GLY A 62 -7.20 7.42 3.31
CA GLY A 62 -7.33 5.99 3.61
C GLY A 62 -6.21 5.44 4.47
N LYS A 63 -6.16 4.10 4.55
CA LYS A 63 -5.21 3.35 5.37
C LYS A 63 -4.23 2.58 4.50
N PHE A 64 -2.96 2.62 4.88
CA PHE A 64 -1.86 1.98 4.17
C PHE A 64 -0.95 1.26 5.16
N GLY A 65 -0.33 0.17 4.73
CA GLY A 65 0.61 -0.63 5.51
C GLY A 65 1.10 -1.83 4.73
#